data_AF-A0A3D1YX02-F1
#
_entry.id   AF-A0A3D1YX02-F1
#
_cell.length_a   1.000
_cell.length_b   1.000
_cell.length_c   1.000
_cell.angle_alpha   90.00
_cell.angle_beta   90.00
_cell.angle_gamma   90.00
#
_symmetry.space_group_name_H-M   'P 1'
#
loop_
_entity.id
_entity.type
_entity.pdbx_description
1 polymer ?
#
loop_
_entity_poly.entity_id
_entity_poly.type
_entity_poly.pdbx_seq_one_letter_code
_entity_poly.pdbx_strand_id
1 'polypeptide(L)'
;MARSHVKLGAVFVGWIISSFMLLVMLFGAVGLALYSGVDMSSLLTGEQQLGGFYLNFTLFVSVFTAFFAGGYVSGRMAAIAGLINGVLVVVTSALTLFFTGTFIVIVGNALSIDVMGSIEAITGAYRPLLIIAGVFALAGSVLGGRFGEGYIVRLDTALAARAQNSRQARKAAIPERAPAAKSIPVATPEGRQRKELGRPRRAG
;
A
#
# COMPACT_ATOMS: atom_id res chain seq x y z
N MET A 1 -19.51 -7.65 17.33
CA MET A 1 -18.37 -6.72 17.39
C MET A 1 -17.29 -7.23 16.44
N ALA A 2 -17.19 -6.66 15.24
CA ALA A 2 -16.17 -7.03 14.26
C ALA A 2 -14.80 -6.58 14.78
N ARG A 3 -13.89 -7.52 15.05
CA ARG A 3 -12.50 -7.20 15.40
C ARG A 3 -11.89 -6.46 14.20
N SER A 4 -11.62 -5.18 14.36
CA SER A 4 -11.02 -4.35 13.31
C SER A 4 -9.69 -4.98 12.90
N HIS A 5 -9.58 -5.48 11.68
CA HIS A 5 -8.35 -6.04 11.10
C HIS A 5 -7.34 -4.93 10.74
N VAL A 6 -7.15 -3.97 11.64
CA VAL A 6 -6.11 -2.95 11.56
C VAL A 6 -4.79 -3.65 11.86
N LYS A 7 -3.89 -3.63 10.88
CA LYS A 7 -2.53 -4.16 11.04
C LYS A 7 -1.60 -3.00 11.32
N LEU A 8 -1.08 -2.93 12.55
CA LEU A 8 -0.14 -1.86 12.95
C LEU A 8 1.08 -1.79 12.02
N GLY A 9 1.61 -2.94 11.59
CA GLY A 9 2.70 -3.00 10.61
C GLY A 9 2.36 -2.38 9.25
N ALA A 10 1.10 -2.49 8.80
CA ALA A 10 0.66 -1.86 7.56
C ALA A 10 0.63 -0.34 7.67
N VAL A 11 0.19 0.17 8.82
CA VAL A 11 0.17 1.61 9.12
C VAL A 11 1.59 2.15 9.20
N PHE A 12 2.50 1.44 9.87
CA PHE A 12 3.90 1.83 10.01
C PHE A 12 4.62 1.91 8.66
N VAL A 13 4.45 0.90 7.80
CA VAL A 13 5.02 0.91 6.45
C VAL A 13 4.42 2.04 5.62
N GLY A 14 3.11 2.25 5.69
CA GLY A 14 2.44 3.38 5.03
C GLY A 14 3.03 4.72 5.46
N TRP A 15 3.25 4.91 6.76
CA TRP A 15 3.86 6.11 7.35
C TRP A 15 5.28 6.35 6.83
N ILE A 16 6.15 5.33 6.81
CA ILE A 16 7.51 5.43 6.26
C ILE A 16 7.46 5.86 4.80
N ILE A 17 6.61 5.23 4.00
CA ILE A 17 6.51 5.50 2.56
C ILE A 17 6.02 6.93 2.31
N SER A 18 4.98 7.37 3.02
CA SER A 18 4.51 8.76 2.90
C SER A 18 5.59 9.75 3.30
N SER A 19 6.33 9.49 4.39
CA SER A 19 7.38 10.39 4.87
C SER A 19 8.55 10.47 3.87
N PHE A 20 9.00 9.32 3.37
CA PHE A 20 10.10 9.24 2.42
C PHE A 20 9.73 9.87 1.07
N MET A 21 8.53 9.58 0.56
CA MET A 21 8.04 10.15 -0.70
C MET A 21 7.86 11.66 -0.61
N LEU A 22 7.38 12.16 0.54
CA LEU A 22 7.25 13.60 0.78
C LEU A 22 8.61 14.28 0.80
N LEU A 23 9.61 13.68 1.46
CA LEU A 23 10.98 14.19 1.44
C LEU A 23 11.56 14.21 0.02
N VAL A 24 11.45 13.11 -0.73
CA VAL A 24 11.95 13.04 -2.11
C VAL A 24 11.30 14.10 -2.99
N MET A 25 9.99 14.30 -2.88
CA MET A 25 9.28 15.36 -3.61
C MET A 25 9.75 16.75 -3.22
N LEU A 26 9.92 17.01 -1.92
CA LEU A 26 10.32 18.32 -1.43
C LEU A 26 11.76 18.66 -1.84
N PHE A 27 12.70 17.73 -1.64
CA PHE A 27 14.09 17.89 -2.09
C PHE A 27 14.19 17.98 -3.61
N GLY A 28 13.38 17.22 -4.34
CA GLY A 28 13.31 17.31 -5.80
C GLY A 28 12.82 18.69 -6.27
N ALA A 29 11.77 19.22 -5.64
CA ALA A 29 11.23 20.54 -5.95
C ALA A 29 12.24 21.66 -5.64
N VAL A 30 12.89 21.60 -4.47
CA VAL A 30 13.94 22.56 -4.09
C VAL A 30 15.14 22.46 -5.02
N GLY A 31 15.60 21.25 -5.32
CA GLY A 31 16.73 21.01 -6.21
C GLY A 31 16.47 21.52 -7.63
N LEU A 32 15.25 21.31 -8.15
CA LEU A 32 14.85 21.83 -9.46
C LEU A 32 14.79 23.37 -9.46
N ALA A 33 14.21 23.98 -8.43
CA ALA A 33 14.14 25.44 -8.32
C ALA A 33 15.54 26.07 -8.30
N LEU A 34 16.47 25.49 -7.53
CA LEU A 34 17.86 25.92 -7.48
C LEU A 34 18.57 25.74 -8.83
N TYR A 35 18.38 24.60 -9.50
CA TYR A 35 18.97 24.33 -10.80
C TYR A 35 18.45 25.27 -11.89
N SER A 36 17.18 25.64 -11.84
CA SER A 36 16.55 26.58 -12.78
C SER A 36 16.87 28.05 -12.47
N GLY A 37 17.72 28.34 -11.47
CA GLY A 37 18.10 29.71 -11.10
C GLY A 37 16.96 30.54 -10.51
N VAL A 38 15.94 29.88 -9.95
CA VAL A 38 14.80 30.56 -9.36
C VAL A 38 15.23 31.22 -8.05
N ASP A 39 14.98 32.52 -7.91
CA ASP A 39 15.23 33.24 -6.67
C ASP A 39 14.18 32.86 -5.62
N MET A 40 14.55 31.94 -4.74
CA MET A 40 13.71 31.48 -3.63
C MET A 40 13.29 32.61 -2.69
N SER A 41 14.08 33.69 -2.58
CA SER A 41 13.74 34.81 -1.70
C SER A 41 12.51 35.55 -2.21
N SER A 42 12.39 35.76 -3.53
CA SER A 42 11.24 36.39 -4.18
C SER A 42 9.94 35.56 -4.11
N LEU A 43 10.07 34.23 -4.02
CA LEU A 43 8.93 33.30 -3.85
C LEU A 43 8.37 33.34 -2.43
N LEU A 44 9.23 33.55 -1.44
CA LEU A 44 8.88 33.62 -0.01
C LEU A 44 8.27 34.97 0.38
N THR A 45 8.64 36.07 -0.30
CA THR A 45 8.10 37.41 -0.03
C THR A 45 6.75 37.67 -0.69
N GLY A 46 6.30 36.80 -1.61
CA GLY A 46 4.99 36.94 -2.25
C GLY A 46 4.88 38.09 -3.26
N GLU A 47 6.00 38.72 -3.65
CA GLU A 47 6.03 39.79 -4.67
C GLU A 47 5.50 39.30 -6.03
N GLN A 48 5.63 38.01 -6.32
CA GLN A 48 5.06 37.37 -7.50
C GLN A 48 3.83 36.52 -7.13
N GLN A 49 2.63 37.09 -7.25
CA GLN A 49 1.36 36.39 -7.00
C GLN A 49 1.26 35.04 -7.73
N LEU A 50 1.74 34.97 -8.97
CA LEU A 50 1.75 33.72 -9.77
C LEU A 50 2.74 32.69 -9.21
N GLY A 51 3.94 33.12 -8.78
CA GLY A 51 4.96 32.24 -8.21
C GLY A 51 4.49 31.59 -6.90
N GLY A 52 3.85 32.36 -6.03
CA GLY A 52 3.28 31.85 -4.78
C GLY A 52 2.17 30.82 -5.02
N PHE A 53 1.33 31.01 -6.04
CA PHE A 53 0.30 30.03 -6.41
C PHE A 53 0.91 28.69 -6.86
N TYR A 54 1.88 28.72 -7.79
CA TYR A 54 2.51 27.50 -8.29
C TYR A 54 3.28 26.74 -7.20
N LEU A 55 3.94 27.46 -6.29
CA LEU A 55 4.65 26.87 -5.17
C LEU A 55 3.69 26.16 -4.21
N ASN A 56 2.61 26.84 -3.82
CA ASN A 56 1.58 26.26 -2.95
C ASN A 56 0.89 25.07 -3.62
N PHE A 57 0.56 25.18 -4.91
CA PHE A 57 -0.05 24.10 -5.67
C PHE A 57 0.87 22.87 -5.74
N THR A 58 2.14 23.07 -6.08
CA THR A 58 3.14 22.00 -6.10
C THR A 58 3.24 21.32 -4.74
N LEU A 59 3.31 22.10 -3.66
CA LEU A 59 3.36 21.59 -2.29
C LEU A 59 2.13 20.72 -1.97
N PHE A 60 0.92 21.17 -2.31
CA PHE A 60 -0.30 20.38 -2.07
C PHE A 60 -0.34 19.09 -2.88
N VAL A 61 0.07 19.13 -4.15
CA VAL A 61 0.15 17.93 -5.01
C VAL A 61 1.18 16.94 -4.47
N SER A 62 2.33 17.43 -4.00
CA SER A 62 3.36 16.59 -3.38
C SER A 62 2.85 15.93 -2.10
N VAL A 63 2.22 16.69 -1.20
CA VAL A 63 1.63 16.16 0.04
C VAL A 63 0.56 15.11 -0.28
N PHE A 64 -0.35 15.44 -1.19
CA PHE A 64 -1.41 14.53 -1.62
C PHE A 64 -0.83 13.22 -2.18
N THR A 65 0.13 13.31 -3.09
CA THR A 65 0.72 12.15 -3.77
C THR A 65 1.51 11.27 -2.80
N ALA A 66 2.28 11.89 -1.91
CA ALA A 66 3.04 11.17 -0.89
C ALA A 66 2.12 10.40 0.07
N PHE A 67 1.08 11.04 0.59
CA PHE A 67 0.12 10.40 1.47
C PHE A 67 -0.78 9.40 0.73
N PHE A 68 -1.09 9.63 -0.54
CA PHE A 68 -1.76 8.64 -1.39
C PHE A 68 -0.94 7.35 -1.52
N ALA A 69 0.36 7.47 -1.79
CA ALA A 69 1.25 6.31 -1.86
C ALA A 69 1.34 5.56 -0.52
N GLY A 70 1.52 6.28 0.60
CA GLY A 70 1.54 5.69 1.94
C GLY A 70 0.23 5.00 2.30
N GLY A 71 -0.90 5.67 2.05
CA GLY A 71 -2.25 5.11 2.22
C GLY A 71 -2.46 3.86 1.38
N TYR A 72 -2.09 3.90 0.09
CA TYR A 72 -2.19 2.76 -0.83
C TYR A 72 -1.43 1.53 -0.35
N VAL A 73 -0.18 1.69 0.07
CA VAL A 73 0.60 0.55 0.56
C VAL A 73 0.03 0.00 1.86
N SER A 74 -0.41 0.87 2.78
CA SER A 74 -1.09 0.43 4.01
C SER A 74 -2.40 -0.32 3.72
N GLY A 75 -3.14 0.11 2.69
CA GLY A 75 -4.38 -0.49 2.23
C GLY A 75 -4.17 -1.85 1.58
N ARG A 76 -3.09 -2.03 0.79
CA ARG A 76 -2.75 -3.32 0.17
C ARG A 76 -2.44 -4.41 1.19
N MET A 77 -2.03 -4.02 2.39
CA MET A 77 -1.78 -4.94 3.52
C MET A 77 -3.02 -5.14 4.41
N ALA A 78 -3.99 -4.23 4.34
CA ALA A 78 -5.27 -4.30 5.04
C ALA A 78 -6.29 -5.06 4.19
N ALA A 79 -6.71 -6.25 4.60
CA ALA A 79 -7.62 -7.05 3.79
C ALA A 79 -8.99 -6.35 3.56
N ILE A 80 -9.53 -5.69 4.59
CA ILE A 80 -10.92 -5.16 4.63
C ILE A 80 -11.00 -3.80 5.35
N ALA A 81 -9.87 -3.17 5.63
CA ALA A 81 -9.80 -1.97 6.47
C ALA A 81 -8.86 -0.91 5.87
N GLY A 82 -8.81 -0.82 4.54
CA GLY A 82 -7.89 0.07 3.84
C GLY A 82 -8.17 1.54 4.15
N LEU A 83 -9.45 1.91 4.27
CA LEU A 83 -9.86 3.25 4.70
C LEU A 83 -9.35 3.59 6.11
N ILE A 84 -9.56 2.69 7.08
CA ILE A 84 -9.16 2.90 8.48
C ILE A 84 -7.64 2.97 8.59
N ASN A 85 -6.93 2.09 7.87
CA ASN A 85 -5.47 2.12 7.83
C ASN A 85 -4.93 3.42 7.20
N GLY A 86 -5.55 3.92 6.14
CA GLY A 86 -5.19 5.21 5.54
C GLY A 86 -5.35 6.38 6.52
N VAL A 87 -6.44 6.42 7.29
CA VAL A 87 -6.61 7.42 8.37
C VAL A 87 -5.51 7.26 9.42
N LEU A 88 -5.24 6.02 9.84
CA LEU A 88 -4.21 5.74 10.85
C LEU A 88 -2.81 6.14 10.39
N VAL A 89 -2.48 6.08 9.10
CA VAL A 89 -1.21 6.61 8.57
C VAL A 89 -1.08 8.10 8.87
N VAL A 90 -2.15 8.87 8.65
CA VAL A 90 -2.16 10.32 8.89
C VAL A 90 -2.08 10.62 10.38
N VAL A 91 -2.83 9.89 11.20
CA VAL A 91 -2.77 10.00 12.67
C VAL A 91 -1.35 9.67 13.16
N THR A 92 -0.72 8.64 12.62
CA THR A 92 0.66 8.27 12.97
C THR A 92 1.64 9.36 12.57
N SER A 93 1.52 9.93 11.36
CA SER A 93 2.34 11.08 10.93
C SER A 93 2.20 12.28 11.87
N ALA A 94 0.96 12.62 12.26
CA ALA A 94 0.70 13.72 13.18
C ALA A 94 1.29 13.45 14.56
N LEU A 95 1.18 12.21 15.04
CA LEU A 95 1.76 11.80 16.31
C LEU A 95 3.29 11.88 16.30
N THR A 96 3.93 11.41 15.23
CA THR A 96 5.39 11.52 15.09
C THR A 96 5.83 12.98 15.00
N LEU A 97 5.09 13.82 14.27
CA LEU A 97 5.37 15.26 14.20
C LEU A 97 5.31 15.91 15.59
N PHE A 98 4.30 15.56 16.39
CA PHE A 98 4.15 16.05 17.76
C PHE A 98 5.32 15.65 18.67
N PHE A 99 5.70 14.37 18.66
CA PHE A 99 6.82 13.88 19.48
C PHE A 99 8.15 14.46 19.03
N THR A 100 8.41 14.54 17.72
CA THR A 100 9.62 15.15 17.18
C THR A 100 9.68 16.63 17.53
N GLY A 101 8.58 17.38 17.37
CA GLY A 101 8.52 18.79 17.75
C GLY A 101 8.82 19.01 19.24
N THR A 102 8.21 18.20 20.11
CA THR A 102 8.46 18.22 21.56
C THR A 102 9.93 17.94 21.87
N PHE A 103 10.52 16.93 21.22
CA PHE A 103 11.93 16.59 21.40
C PHE A 103 12.86 17.74 20.99
N ILE A 104 12.61 18.38 19.84
CA ILE A 104 13.41 19.52 19.37
C ILE A 104 13.32 20.69 20.34
N VAL A 105 12.15 20.98 20.90
CA VAL A 105 11.99 22.05 21.91
C VAL A 105 12.78 21.73 23.19
N ILE A 106 12.72 20.48 23.69
CA ILE A 106 13.48 20.08 24.88
C ILE A 106 14.98 20.22 24.66
N VAL A 107 15.49 19.73 23.52
CA VAL A 107 16.92 19.83 23.17
C VAL A 107 17.33 21.28 22.93
N GLY A 108 16.48 22.07 22.26
CA GLY A 108 16.70 23.50 22.02
C GLY A 108 16.87 24.28 23.33
N ASN A 109 15.98 24.05 24.29
CA ASN A 109 16.08 24.65 25.62
C ASN A 109 17.37 24.26 26.34
N ALA A 110 17.81 23.00 26.23
CA ALA A 110 19.08 22.55 26.80
C ALA A 110 20.30 23.24 26.16
N LEU A 111 20.19 23.64 24.90
CA LEU A 111 21.22 24.37 24.15
C LEU A 111 21.07 25.90 24.21
N SER A 112 20.11 26.43 24.98
CA SER A 112 19.78 27.87 25.03
C SER A 112 19.39 28.46 23.66
N ILE A 113 18.79 27.64 22.79
CA ILE A 113 18.26 28.05 21.48
C ILE A 113 16.75 28.25 21.61
N ASP A 114 16.26 29.43 21.23
CA ASP A 114 14.81 29.69 21.17
C ASP A 114 14.17 29.04 19.93
N VAL A 115 13.94 27.74 20.06
CA VAL A 115 13.28 26.93 19.04
C VAL A 115 11.80 27.30 18.94
N MET A 116 11.15 27.60 20.06
CA MET A 116 9.70 27.83 20.07
C MET A 116 9.35 29.13 19.35
N GLY A 117 10.08 30.22 19.62
CA GLY A 117 9.92 31.48 18.89
C GLY A 117 10.20 31.33 17.39
N SER A 118 11.21 30.53 17.03
CA SER A 118 11.53 30.23 15.62
C SER A 118 10.43 29.44 14.93
N ILE A 119 9.88 28.42 15.59
CA ILE A 119 8.75 27.63 15.06
C ILE A 119 7.52 28.51 14.89
N GLU A 120 7.21 29.37 15.87
CA GLU A 120 6.04 30.24 15.82
C GLU A 120 6.16 31.32 14.75
N ALA A 121 7.35 31.90 14.56
CA ALA A 121 7.61 32.85 13.49
C ALA A 121 7.39 32.23 12.09
N ILE A 122 7.80 30.97 11.91
CA ILE A 122 7.61 30.25 10.64
C ILE A 122 6.16 29.79 10.49
N THR A 123 5.62 29.06 11.47
CA THR A 123 4.30 28.42 11.34
C THR A 123 3.13 29.39 11.51
N GLY A 124 3.32 30.52 12.18
CA GLY A 124 2.27 31.52 12.43
C GLY A 124 1.70 32.08 11.14
N ALA A 125 2.57 32.50 10.21
CA ALA A 125 2.16 33.03 8.91
C ALA A 125 1.55 31.95 7.99
N TYR A 126 2.01 30.70 8.10
CA TYR A 126 1.60 29.59 7.23
C TYR A 126 0.56 28.65 7.86
N ARG A 127 -0.02 29.02 9.00
CA ARG A 127 -1.00 28.20 9.73
C ARG A 127 -2.18 27.71 8.86
N PRO A 128 -2.85 28.56 8.05
CA PRO A 128 -3.93 28.09 7.17
C PRO A 128 -3.43 27.12 6.09
N LEU A 129 -2.23 27.38 5.53
CA LEU A 129 -1.58 26.50 4.57
C LEU A 129 -1.29 25.10 5.15
N LEU A 130 -0.82 25.04 6.40
CA LEU A 130 -0.57 23.78 7.11
C LEU A 130 -1.86 22.98 7.35
N ILE A 131 -2.96 23.66 7.70
CA ILE A 131 -4.27 23.01 7.87
C ILE A 131 -4.75 22.42 6.54
N ILE A 132 -4.67 23.19 5.45
CA ILE A 132 -5.05 22.72 4.11
C ILE A 132 -4.17 21.54 3.69
N ALA A 133 -2.85 21.62 3.88
CA ALA A 133 -1.95 20.51 3.61
C ALA A 133 -2.33 19.26 4.41
N GLY A 134 -2.74 19.41 5.68
CA GLY A 134 -3.28 18.32 6.50
C GLY A 134 -4.55 17.69 5.90
N VAL A 135 -5.45 18.50 5.34
CA VAL A 135 -6.64 17.99 4.63
C VAL A 135 -6.25 17.23 3.37
N PHE A 136 -5.29 17.72 2.58
CA PHE A 136 -4.78 17.01 1.40
C PHE A 136 -4.07 15.71 1.76
N ALA A 137 -3.31 15.69 2.85
CA ALA A 137 -2.70 14.47 3.38
C ALA A 137 -3.76 13.44 3.78
N LEU A 138 -4.82 13.89 4.47
CA LEU A 138 -5.93 13.02 4.84
C LEU A 138 -6.67 12.49 3.62
N ALA A 139 -7.02 13.37 2.67
CA ALA A 139 -7.69 12.98 1.44
C ALA A 139 -6.84 11.97 0.64
N GLY A 140 -5.56 12.28 0.41
CA GLY A 140 -4.62 11.40 -0.28
C GLY A 140 -4.56 10.03 0.38
N SER A 141 -4.30 9.96 1.69
CA SER A 141 -4.16 8.70 2.40
C SER A 141 -5.44 7.86 2.44
N VAL A 142 -6.60 8.50 2.63
CA VAL A 142 -7.89 7.81 2.62
C VAL A 142 -8.19 7.25 1.23
N LEU A 143 -8.00 8.05 0.17
CA LEU A 143 -8.19 7.59 -1.21
C LEU A 143 -7.23 6.43 -1.50
N GLY A 144 -5.93 6.61 -1.22
CA GLY A 144 -4.90 5.59 -1.38
C GLY A 144 -5.28 4.29 -0.66
N GLY A 145 -5.65 4.38 0.61
CA GLY A 145 -6.08 3.24 1.43
C GLY A 145 -7.24 2.46 0.81
N ARG A 146 -8.25 3.16 0.27
CA ARG A 146 -9.37 2.51 -0.44
C ARG A 146 -8.94 1.85 -1.75
N PHE A 147 -8.07 2.49 -2.53
CA PHE A 147 -7.54 1.90 -3.77
C PHE A 147 -6.64 0.69 -3.51
N GLY A 148 -5.97 0.67 -2.36
CA GLY A 148 -5.14 -0.46 -1.94
C GLY A 148 -5.97 -1.68 -1.49
N GLU A 149 -7.19 -1.46 -1.03
CA GLU A 149 -8.03 -2.48 -0.43
C GLU A 149 -8.51 -3.53 -1.46
N GLY A 150 -8.52 -4.80 -1.05
CA GLY A 150 -9.16 -5.86 -1.82
C GLY A 150 -8.44 -6.28 -3.10
N TYR A 151 -7.22 -5.79 -3.39
CA TYR A 151 -6.47 -6.23 -4.58
C TYR A 151 -6.28 -7.75 -4.61
N ILE A 152 -5.94 -8.38 -3.48
CA ILE A 152 -5.74 -9.84 -3.42
C ILE A 152 -7.06 -10.57 -3.68
N VAL A 153 -8.16 -10.11 -3.10
CA VAL A 153 -9.49 -10.69 -3.30
C VAL A 153 -9.91 -10.58 -4.78
N ARG A 154 -9.64 -9.44 -5.43
CA ARG A 154 -9.88 -9.23 -6.86
C ARG A 154 -9.02 -10.12 -7.74
N LEU A 155 -7.76 -10.34 -7.35
CA LEU A 155 -6.85 -11.22 -8.06
C LEU A 155 -7.29 -12.69 -7.95
N ASP A 156 -7.69 -13.12 -6.76
CA ASP A 156 -8.20 -14.47 -6.50
C ASP A 156 -9.50 -14.74 -7.25
N THR A 157 -10.43 -13.78 -7.29
CA THR A 157 -11.66 -13.92 -8.09
C THR A 157 -11.37 -13.97 -9.59
N ALA A 158 -10.44 -13.16 -10.09
CA ALA A 158 -10.04 -13.20 -11.50
C ALA A 158 -9.36 -14.53 -11.88
N LEU A 159 -8.52 -15.07 -11.00
CA LEU A 159 -7.87 -16.37 -11.20
C LEU A 159 -8.90 -17.51 -11.15
N ALA A 160 -9.85 -17.47 -10.20
CA ALA A 160 -10.93 -18.44 -10.11
C ALA A 160 -11.83 -18.42 -11.35
N ALA A 161 -12.17 -17.24 -11.88
CA ALA A 161 -12.94 -17.10 -13.12
C ALA A 161 -12.19 -17.67 -14.33
N ARG A 162 -10.87 -17.42 -14.44
CA ARG A 162 -10.02 -18.05 -15.48
C ARG A 162 -9.97 -19.57 -15.36
N ALA A 163 -9.90 -20.11 -14.14
CA ALA A 163 -9.89 -21.55 -13.89
C ALA A 163 -11.22 -22.22 -14.27
N GLN A 164 -12.35 -21.55 -14.07
CA GLN A 164 -13.66 -22.04 -14.52
C GLN A 164 -13.77 -22.06 -16.05
N ASN A 165 -13.36 -20.99 -16.73
CA ASN A 165 -13.40 -20.92 -18.19
C ASN A 165 -12.53 -22.01 -18.84
N SER A 166 -11.34 -22.26 -18.29
CA SER A 166 -10.46 -23.34 -18.78
C SER A 166 -11.02 -24.75 -18.52
N ARG A 167 -11.72 -24.98 -17.39
CA ARG A 167 -12.44 -26.24 -17.14
C ARG A 167 -13.62 -26.44 -18.10
N GLN A 168 -14.39 -25.39 -18.40
CA GLN A 168 -15.48 -25.45 -19.37
C GLN A 168 -14.96 -25.73 -20.79
N ALA A 169 -13.90 -25.03 -21.21
CA ALA A 169 -13.25 -25.29 -22.50
C ALA A 169 -12.75 -26.74 -22.61
N ARG A 170 -12.15 -27.27 -21.53
CA ARG A 170 -11.70 -28.68 -21.48
C ARG A 170 -12.88 -29.67 -21.53
N LYS A 171 -14.01 -29.39 -20.87
CA LYS A 171 -15.22 -30.23 -20.97
C LYS A 171 -15.80 -30.23 -22.38
N ALA A 172 -15.84 -29.09 -23.07
CA ALA A 172 -16.33 -28.98 -24.43
C ALA A 172 -15.41 -29.67 -25.47
N ALA A 173 -14.10 -29.71 -25.19
CA ALA A 173 -13.10 -30.35 -26.04
C ALA A 173 -12.97 -31.87 -25.83
N ILE A 174 -13.64 -32.46 -24.83
CA ILE A 174 -13.76 -33.92 -24.72
C ILE A 174 -14.96 -34.32 -25.58
N PRO A 175 -14.76 -34.84 -26.81
CA PRO A 175 -15.87 -35.37 -27.58
C PRO A 175 -16.56 -36.43 -26.74
N GLU A 176 -17.87 -36.27 -26.59
CA GLU A 176 -18.77 -37.23 -25.98
C GLU A 176 -18.45 -38.61 -26.58
N ARG A 177 -17.71 -39.44 -25.84
CA ARG A 177 -17.53 -40.83 -26.21
C ARG A 177 -18.95 -41.39 -26.26
N ALA A 178 -19.42 -41.66 -27.48
CA ALA A 178 -20.66 -42.37 -27.75
C ALA A 178 -20.82 -43.51 -26.74
N PRO A 179 -22.03 -43.73 -26.20
CA PRO A 179 -22.26 -44.69 -25.14
C PRO A 179 -21.68 -46.05 -25.55
N ALA A 180 -20.57 -46.42 -24.90
CA ALA A 180 -19.90 -47.67 -25.17
C ALA A 180 -20.89 -48.79 -24.87
N ALA A 181 -21.15 -49.56 -25.91
CA ALA A 181 -22.03 -50.71 -26.00
C ALA A 181 -22.12 -51.54 -24.71
N LYS A 182 -23.37 -51.96 -24.42
CA LYS A 182 -23.76 -53.08 -23.55
C LYS A 182 -22.58 -53.98 -23.18
N SER A 183 -22.25 -54.02 -21.89
CA SER A 183 -21.36 -55.00 -21.29
C SER A 183 -21.72 -56.41 -21.74
N ILE A 184 -20.83 -57.03 -22.52
CA ILE A 184 -20.86 -58.45 -22.80
C ILE A 184 -20.53 -59.17 -21.47
N PRO A 185 -21.32 -60.15 -21.02
CA PRO A 185 -21.02 -60.89 -19.80
C PRO A 185 -19.69 -61.64 -19.96
N VAL A 186 -18.74 -61.31 -19.07
CA VAL A 186 -17.45 -61.97 -18.97
C VAL A 186 -17.67 -63.39 -18.48
N ALA A 187 -17.45 -64.37 -19.35
CA ALA A 187 -17.36 -65.77 -18.97
C ALA A 187 -16.06 -65.98 -18.17
N THR A 188 -16.20 -66.41 -16.93
CA THR A 188 -15.11 -66.80 -16.03
C THR A 188 -14.40 -68.04 -16.60
N PRO A 189 -13.07 -68.03 -16.82
CA PRO A 189 -12.32 -69.26 -17.00
C PRO A 189 -11.87 -69.74 -15.63
N GLU A 190 -12.63 -70.69 -15.09
CA GLU A 190 -12.12 -71.69 -14.16
C GLU A 190 -10.89 -72.38 -14.75
N GLY A 191 -9.88 -72.60 -13.92
CA GLY A 191 -8.91 -73.67 -14.14
C GLY A 191 -7.78 -73.38 -15.13
N ARG A 192 -6.71 -72.73 -14.65
CA ARG A 192 -5.37 -73.20 -15.06
C ARG A 192 -4.33 -73.01 -13.96
N GLN A 193 -3.93 -74.16 -13.44
CA GLN A 193 -2.83 -74.41 -12.53
C GLN A 193 -1.52 -73.75 -12.98
N ARG A 194 -0.81 -73.13 -12.03
CA ARG A 194 0.66 -73.05 -11.97
C ARG A 194 1.03 -72.85 -10.49
N LYS A 195 1.21 -73.93 -9.72
CA LYS A 195 2.46 -74.70 -9.60
C LYS A 195 3.69 -73.78 -9.43
N GLU A 196 4.07 -73.64 -8.17
CA GLU A 196 5.42 -73.72 -7.60
C GLU A 196 6.56 -72.90 -8.24
N LEU A 197 7.11 -71.99 -7.43
CA LEU A 197 8.54 -71.86 -7.05
C LEU A 197 8.60 -70.62 -6.12
N GLY A 198 8.86 -70.69 -4.81
CA GLY A 198 9.91 -71.43 -4.14
C GLY A 198 11.22 -70.64 -4.21
N ARG A 199 11.52 -69.78 -3.22
CA ARG A 199 12.88 -69.47 -2.71
C ARG A 199 12.87 -68.53 -1.49
N PRO A 200 13.93 -68.55 -0.66
CA PRO A 200 13.83 -68.46 0.79
C PRO A 200 14.28 -67.12 1.37
N ARG A 201 13.73 -66.77 2.53
CA ARG A 201 14.27 -65.75 3.45
C ARG A 201 15.61 -66.24 4.00
N ARG A 202 16.69 -65.48 3.78
CA ARG A 202 17.86 -65.50 4.66
C ARG A 202 17.86 -64.24 5.51
N ALA A 203 17.99 -64.47 6.81
CA ALA A 203 18.30 -63.49 7.83
C ALA A 203 19.77 -63.06 7.72
N GLY A 204 20.02 -61.84 8.19
CA GLY A 204 21.30 -61.17 8.35
C GLY A 204 21.02 -59.76 8.82
#